data_AF-A0A8B6H2Z3-F1
#
_entry.id   AF-A0A8B6H2Z3-F1
#
_cell.length_a   1.000
_cell.length_b   1.000
_cell.length_c   1.000
_cell.angle_alpha   90.00
_cell.angle_beta   90.00
_cell.angle_gamma   90.00
#
_symmetry.space_group_name_H-M   'P 1'
#
loop_
_entity.id
_entity.type
_entity.pdbx_description
1 polymer ?
#
loop_
_entity_poly.entity_id
_entity_poly.type
_entity_poly.pdbx_seq_one_letter_code
_entity_poly.pdbx_strand_id
1 'polypeptide(L)'
;MDAIKLLRIWILLMPIVMINGFGAYFHINNIRMNYNGATDFCKSIGMELAKLDNIGLQKSAEQYLISQQITEKVWMSLTCVGLPCQWDDGEILDWANWENVDEPRYECVVFEEIFAFTWRSRRCLDNYISLCIAPAKPSFSLLSGLYNFYEASRECQAIGGQLAVLNNPVAMNRVMNELYGMTITNDIWIGLYGNGTNFVWQNMAEEVSYTNWNTTAPQTHTGVAVVMTKSDLTWRERQMTDRTDHTLCQVNYLPVVFGMTYADAEAECLKSALHPALMRTQEEAIIAKNALNTPK
;
A
#
# COMPACT_ATOMS: atom_id res chain seq x y z
N MET A 1 -49.95 -14.50 -23.21
CA MET A 1 -50.24 -14.08 -21.82
C MET A 1 -48.95 -14.34 -21.09
N ASP A 2 -47.98 -13.43 -21.19
CA ASP A 2 -46.58 -13.81 -21.01
C ASP A 2 -45.79 -12.77 -20.20
N ALA A 3 -45.11 -13.33 -19.21
CA ALA A 3 -44.46 -12.72 -18.04
C ALA A 3 -43.20 -11.88 -18.37
N ILE A 4 -43.23 -11.05 -19.40
CA ILE A 4 -42.09 -10.24 -19.85
C ILE A 4 -42.34 -8.72 -19.70
N LYS A 5 -43.52 -8.30 -19.22
CA LYS A 5 -43.87 -6.88 -19.05
C LYS A 5 -43.98 -6.37 -17.59
N LEU A 6 -43.65 -7.20 -16.59
CA LEU A 6 -43.62 -6.77 -15.18
C LEU A 6 -42.20 -6.69 -14.56
N LEU A 7 -41.14 -6.95 -15.35
CA LEU A 7 -39.74 -6.85 -14.88
C LEU A 7 -39.07 -5.50 -15.18
N ARG A 8 -39.86 -4.49 -15.59
CA ARG A 8 -39.38 -3.13 -15.86
C ARG A 8 -40.26 -2.16 -15.09
N ILE A 9 -39.97 -1.94 -13.81
CA ILE A 9 -40.35 -0.73 -13.02
C ILE A 9 -39.84 -0.78 -11.55
N TRP A 10 -39.30 -1.90 -11.04
CA TRP A 10 -38.85 -1.98 -9.62
C TRP A 10 -37.34 -1.88 -9.34
N ILE A 11 -36.51 -1.48 -10.31
CA ILE A 11 -35.06 -1.24 -10.09
C ILE A 11 -34.71 0.22 -10.39
N LEU A 12 -35.48 1.17 -9.84
CA LEU A 12 -35.23 2.61 -10.01
C LEU A 12 -35.29 3.42 -8.70
N LEU A 13 -35.19 2.79 -7.52
CA LEU A 13 -35.03 3.50 -6.24
C LEU A 13 -34.07 2.78 -5.28
N MET A 14 -32.85 2.54 -5.73
CA MET A 14 -31.71 2.54 -4.81
C MET A 14 -30.65 3.48 -5.38
N PRO A 15 -30.47 4.68 -4.80
CA PRO A 15 -29.27 5.44 -5.05
C PRO A 15 -28.17 4.80 -4.19
N ILE A 16 -27.53 3.73 -4.69
CA ILE A 16 -26.18 3.40 -4.19
C ILE A 16 -25.23 4.23 -5.03
N VAL A 17 -25.13 5.48 -4.61
CA VAL A 17 -24.10 6.43 -5.00
C VAL A 17 -22.76 5.78 -4.70
N MET A 18 -21.88 5.73 -5.72
CA MET A 18 -20.49 5.37 -5.54
C MET A 18 -19.82 6.29 -4.53
N ILE A 19 -19.00 5.74 -3.64
CA ILE A 19 -17.94 6.51 -2.96
C ILE A 19 -16.66 5.68 -2.96
N ASN A 20 -15.81 6.01 -3.94
CA ASN A 20 -14.35 6.07 -3.91
C ASN A 20 -13.51 4.78 -3.89
N GLY A 21 -12.45 4.81 -4.71
CA GLY A 21 -11.37 3.84 -4.67
C GLY A 21 -10.64 3.91 -3.34
N PHE A 22 -10.42 2.75 -2.74
CA PHE A 22 -9.69 2.63 -1.50
C PHE A 22 -8.49 1.71 -1.68
N GLY A 23 -7.31 2.30 -1.51
CA GLY A 23 -6.04 1.60 -1.50
C GLY A 23 -5.81 0.76 -0.24
N ALA A 24 -6.85 0.36 0.51
CA ALA A 24 -6.78 -0.67 1.57
C ALA A 24 -7.80 -1.82 1.43
N TYR A 25 -7.35 -3.07 1.62
CA TYR A 25 -8.22 -4.26 1.64
C TYR A 25 -8.40 -4.71 3.09
N PHE A 26 -9.65 -4.74 3.52
CA PHE A 26 -10.03 -5.09 4.88
C PHE A 26 -10.76 -6.42 4.95
N HIS A 27 -10.59 -7.11 6.07
CA HIS A 27 -11.33 -8.30 6.43
C HIS A 27 -11.80 -8.20 7.88
N ILE A 28 -13.09 -8.42 8.13
CA ILE A 28 -13.65 -8.50 9.48
C ILE A 28 -14.02 -9.95 9.81
N ASN A 29 -13.73 -10.36 11.04
CA ASN A 29 -14.29 -11.59 11.61
C ASN A 29 -15.43 -11.25 12.57
N ASN A 30 -16.39 -12.18 12.74
CA ASN A 30 -17.47 -12.03 13.71
C ASN A 30 -17.17 -12.78 15.03
N ILE A 31 -15.90 -13.15 15.26
CA ILE A 31 -15.47 -13.86 16.46
C ILE A 31 -14.87 -12.84 17.42
N ARG A 32 -15.39 -12.77 18.65
CA ARG A 32 -14.85 -11.90 19.68
C ARG A 32 -13.66 -12.57 20.35
N MET A 33 -12.55 -11.86 20.41
CA MET A 33 -11.31 -12.34 20.99
C MET A 33 -10.55 -11.19 21.66
N ASN A 34 -9.60 -11.55 22.51
CA ASN A 34 -8.67 -10.59 23.09
C ASN A 34 -7.69 -10.06 22.05
N TYR A 35 -6.94 -9.02 22.41
CA TYR A 35 -6.04 -8.34 21.48
C TYR A 35 -5.03 -9.30 20.83
N ASN A 36 -4.36 -10.12 21.64
CA ASN A 36 -3.37 -11.09 21.13
C ASN A 36 -4.02 -12.11 20.19
N GLY A 37 -5.22 -12.59 20.53
CA GLY A 37 -5.99 -13.48 19.67
C GLY A 37 -6.36 -12.82 18.34
N ALA A 38 -6.71 -11.53 18.35
CA ALA A 38 -7.00 -10.74 17.15
C ALA A 38 -5.76 -10.61 16.25
N THR A 39 -4.60 -10.30 16.85
CA THR A 39 -3.31 -10.27 16.15
C THR A 39 -2.99 -11.61 15.51
N ASP A 40 -3.12 -12.71 16.27
CA ASP A 40 -2.86 -14.07 15.78
C ASP A 40 -3.84 -14.49 14.67
N PHE A 41 -5.12 -14.12 14.79
CA PHE A 41 -6.11 -14.37 13.77
C PHE A 41 -5.76 -13.68 12.45
N CYS A 42 -5.48 -12.37 12.45
CA CYS A 42 -5.14 -11.66 11.22
C CYS A 42 -3.87 -12.26 10.58
N LYS A 43 -2.86 -12.60 11.39
CA LYS A 43 -1.65 -13.28 10.92
C LYS A 43 -1.96 -14.65 10.28
N SER A 44 -2.90 -15.40 10.85
CA SER A 44 -3.27 -16.74 10.34
C SER A 44 -3.86 -16.73 8.93
N ILE A 45 -4.47 -15.61 8.52
CA ILE A 45 -5.02 -15.41 7.17
C ILE A 45 -4.07 -14.62 6.24
N GLY A 46 -2.81 -14.43 6.66
CA GLY A 46 -1.80 -13.69 5.89
C GLY A 46 -2.03 -12.18 5.86
N MET A 47 -2.75 -11.66 6.84
CA MET A 47 -3.06 -10.24 7.04
C MET A 47 -2.46 -9.76 8.36
N GLU A 48 -2.71 -8.50 8.71
CA GLU A 48 -2.31 -7.92 10.01
C GLU A 48 -3.48 -7.15 10.62
N LEU A 49 -3.42 -6.88 11.93
CA LEU A 49 -4.39 -5.98 12.53
C LEU A 49 -4.31 -4.60 11.85
N ALA A 50 -5.45 -3.99 11.60
CA ALA A 50 -5.51 -2.76 10.82
C ALA A 50 -4.75 -1.61 11.49
N LYS A 51 -3.71 -1.13 10.82
CA LYS A 51 -3.04 0.14 11.12
C LYS A 51 -3.77 1.26 10.39
N LEU A 52 -4.37 2.18 11.15
CA LEU A 52 -5.12 3.32 10.61
C LEU A 52 -4.34 4.61 10.91
N ASP A 53 -3.15 4.73 10.32
CA ASP A 53 -2.20 5.82 10.60
C ASP A 53 -2.50 7.13 9.85
N ASN A 54 -3.51 7.15 9.00
CA ASN A 54 -3.90 8.35 8.27
C ASN A 54 -5.40 8.43 8.03
N ILE A 55 -5.88 9.64 7.77
CA ILE A 55 -7.28 9.95 7.52
C ILE A 55 -7.89 9.16 6.33
N GLY A 56 -7.08 8.80 5.34
CA GLY A 56 -7.51 7.99 4.20
C GLY A 56 -7.85 6.56 4.62
N LEU A 57 -6.94 5.90 5.35
CA LEU A 57 -7.16 4.55 5.87
C LEU A 57 -8.30 4.51 6.87
N GLN A 58 -8.38 5.48 7.78
CA GLN A 58 -9.49 5.63 8.71
C GLN A 58 -10.83 5.64 7.98
N LYS A 59 -11.03 6.57 7.03
CA LYS A 59 -12.28 6.67 6.25
C LYS A 59 -12.60 5.40 5.45
N SER A 60 -11.56 4.73 4.94
CA SER A 60 -11.73 3.47 4.21
C SER A 60 -12.26 2.36 5.14
N ALA A 61 -11.71 2.26 6.35
CA ALA A 61 -12.15 1.30 7.36
C ALA A 61 -13.59 1.59 7.83
N GLU A 62 -13.94 2.86 8.07
CA GLU A 62 -15.30 3.28 8.44
C GLU A 62 -16.33 2.82 7.41
N GLN A 63 -16.09 3.12 6.13
CA GLN A 63 -17.01 2.74 5.07
C GLN A 63 -17.12 1.23 4.91
N TYR A 64 -16.01 0.51 5.06
CA TYR A 64 -16.03 -0.95 5.08
C TYR A 64 -16.90 -1.49 6.21
N LEU A 65 -16.71 -1.03 7.46
CA LEU A 65 -17.49 -1.49 8.60
C LEU A 65 -18.99 -1.15 8.48
N ILE A 66 -19.33 0.06 7.99
CA ILE A 66 -20.71 0.44 7.69
C ILE A 66 -21.33 -0.51 6.64
N SER A 67 -20.59 -0.84 5.58
CA SER A 67 -21.07 -1.78 4.54
C SER A 67 -21.32 -3.18 5.09
N GLN A 68 -20.55 -3.60 6.10
CA GLN A 68 -20.70 -4.86 6.80
C GLN A 68 -21.73 -4.80 7.94
N GLN A 69 -22.40 -3.65 8.15
CA GLN A 69 -23.37 -3.41 9.23
C GLN A 69 -22.77 -3.65 10.63
N ILE A 70 -21.50 -3.30 10.81
CA ILE A 70 -20.79 -3.46 12.08
C ILE A 70 -20.93 -2.20 12.94
N THR A 71 -21.63 -2.36 14.06
CA THR A 71 -21.88 -1.30 15.06
C THR A 71 -21.05 -1.49 16.35
N GLU A 72 -20.38 -2.64 16.49
CA GLU A 72 -19.63 -3.03 17.69
C GLU A 72 -18.21 -2.43 17.74
N LYS A 73 -17.51 -2.67 18.86
CA LYS A 73 -16.08 -2.33 19.01
C LYS A 73 -15.24 -3.22 18.12
N VAL A 74 -14.25 -2.62 17.48
CA VAL A 74 -13.33 -3.31 16.60
C VAL A 74 -11.90 -3.04 17.01
N TRP A 75 -11.09 -4.10 17.18
CA TRP A 75 -9.66 -4.00 17.43
C TRP A 75 -8.90 -3.44 16.21
N MET A 76 -7.87 -2.65 16.50
CA MET A 76 -6.87 -2.14 15.55
C MET A 76 -5.45 -2.33 16.09
N SER A 77 -4.42 -2.18 15.26
CA SER A 77 -3.01 -2.49 15.62
C SER A 77 -2.30 -1.42 16.46
N LEU A 78 -3.01 -0.70 17.32
CA LEU A 78 -2.44 0.35 18.18
C LEU A 78 -2.42 -0.08 19.65
N THR A 79 -1.25 0.05 20.28
CA THR A 79 -1.07 -0.16 21.72
C THR A 79 -0.40 1.02 22.41
N CYS A 80 -0.69 1.19 23.70
CA CYS A 80 -0.25 2.29 24.55
C CYS A 80 0.26 1.75 25.90
N VAL A 81 1.17 0.75 25.86
CA VAL A 81 1.81 0.17 27.05
C VAL A 81 2.84 1.16 27.68
N GLY A 82 3.20 2.22 26.95
CA GLY A 82 3.94 3.40 27.39
C GLY A 82 3.59 4.59 26.50
N LEU A 83 4.07 5.79 26.84
CA LEU A 83 4.01 6.95 25.95
C LEU A 83 5.36 7.17 25.27
N PRO A 84 5.40 7.42 23.95
CA PRO A 84 4.25 7.52 23.05
C PRO A 84 3.62 6.14 22.73
N CYS A 85 2.34 6.12 22.34
CA CYS A 85 1.71 4.92 21.80
C CYS A 85 2.42 4.44 20.53
N GLN A 86 2.35 3.14 20.27
CA GLN A 86 3.08 2.49 19.19
C GLN A 86 2.17 1.50 18.45
N TRP A 87 2.34 1.46 17.13
CA TRP A 87 1.73 0.45 16.27
C TRP A 87 2.42 -0.91 16.42
N ASP A 88 1.74 -2.00 16.10
CA ASP A 88 2.30 -3.37 16.19
C ASP A 88 3.58 -3.58 15.34
N ASP A 89 3.79 -2.76 14.31
CA ASP A 89 5.00 -2.76 13.46
C ASP A 89 6.19 -2.02 14.06
N GLY A 90 5.99 -1.33 15.20
CA GLY A 90 7.00 -0.57 15.90
C GLY A 90 7.01 0.93 15.58
N GLU A 91 6.16 1.42 14.68
CA GLU A 91 6.09 2.86 14.41
C GLU A 91 5.41 3.62 15.55
N ILE A 92 5.90 4.83 15.83
CA ILE A 92 5.35 5.71 16.85
C ILE A 92 4.12 6.44 16.30
N LEU A 93 3.09 6.60 17.13
CA LEU A 93 1.88 7.31 16.79
C LEU A 93 2.13 8.81 16.52
N ASP A 94 1.83 9.27 15.31
CA ASP A 94 1.98 10.65 14.83
C ASP A 94 0.64 11.33 14.50
N TRP A 95 -0.37 10.54 14.13
CA TRP A 95 -1.75 10.97 13.90
C TRP A 95 -2.72 10.07 14.66
N ALA A 96 -3.73 10.68 15.28
CA ALA A 96 -4.73 9.93 16.05
C ALA A 96 -6.14 10.50 15.91
N ASN A 97 -7.14 9.62 16.01
CA ASN A 97 -8.56 9.96 15.98
C ASN A 97 -9.24 9.68 17.34
N TRP A 98 -8.61 10.09 18.45
CA TRP A 98 -9.12 9.86 19.80
C TRP A 98 -10.49 10.53 20.04
N GLU A 99 -11.40 9.83 20.72
CA GLU A 99 -12.71 10.36 21.11
C GLU A 99 -12.60 11.52 22.12
N ASN A 100 -11.66 11.42 23.08
CA ASN A 100 -11.51 12.38 24.17
C ASN A 100 -10.04 12.75 24.39
N VAL A 101 -9.82 13.94 24.96
CA VAL A 101 -8.49 14.45 25.34
C VAL A 101 -7.82 13.64 26.46
N ASP A 102 -8.60 12.86 27.22
CA ASP A 102 -8.11 12.04 28.34
C ASP A 102 -7.67 10.62 27.92
N GLU A 103 -7.72 10.29 26.62
CA GLU A 103 -7.21 9.03 26.10
C GLU A 103 -5.67 9.11 25.90
N PRO A 104 -4.92 8.00 26.05
CA PRO A 104 -5.36 6.65 26.41
C PRO A 104 -5.42 6.41 27.93
N ARG A 105 -6.43 5.66 28.40
CA ARG A 105 -6.60 5.16 29.78
C ARG A 105 -6.22 3.69 29.96
N TYR A 106 -6.15 2.95 28.86
CA TYR A 106 -5.81 1.52 28.78
C TYR A 106 -4.84 1.26 27.63
N GLU A 107 -4.38 0.02 27.50
CA GLU A 107 -3.23 -0.34 26.67
C GLU A 107 -3.59 -0.65 25.21
N CYS A 108 -4.80 -1.11 24.88
CA CYS A 108 -5.16 -1.51 23.52
C CYS A 108 -6.25 -0.60 22.96
N VAL A 109 -6.34 -0.44 21.64
CA VAL A 109 -7.27 0.54 21.05
C VAL A 109 -8.36 -0.11 20.22
N VAL A 110 -9.58 0.39 20.38
CA VAL A 110 -10.73 0.07 19.54
C VAL A 110 -11.34 1.33 18.95
N PHE A 111 -12.16 1.14 17.93
CA PHE A 111 -13.03 2.14 17.36
C PHE A 111 -14.42 1.53 17.12
N GLU A 112 -15.47 2.35 17.13
CA GLU A 112 -16.87 1.88 17.00
C GLU A 112 -17.79 2.93 16.36
N GLU A 113 -18.82 2.46 15.66
CA GLU A 113 -19.71 3.32 14.87
C GLU A 113 -20.46 4.36 15.70
N ILE A 114 -20.89 4.01 16.92
CA ILE A 114 -21.75 4.89 17.74
C ILE A 114 -21.05 6.20 18.14
N PHE A 115 -19.71 6.21 18.09
CA PHE A 115 -18.86 7.38 18.30
C PHE A 115 -18.23 7.86 16.99
N ALA A 116 -18.92 7.66 15.86
CA ALA A 116 -18.41 8.02 14.54
C ALA A 116 -16.99 7.48 14.28
N PHE A 117 -16.72 6.25 14.75
CA PHE A 117 -15.45 5.55 14.59
C PHE A 117 -14.21 6.25 15.18
N THR A 118 -14.40 7.12 16.17
CA THR A 118 -13.30 7.61 17.01
C THR A 118 -12.72 6.50 17.89
N TRP A 119 -11.48 6.73 18.31
CA TRP A 119 -10.65 5.75 18.99
C TRP A 119 -10.80 5.86 20.50
N ARG A 120 -10.84 4.71 21.17
CA ARG A 120 -10.86 4.61 22.62
C ARG A 120 -9.97 3.48 23.08
N SER A 121 -9.26 3.71 24.17
CA SER A 121 -8.45 2.67 24.79
C SER A 121 -9.33 1.67 25.57
N ARG A 122 -8.93 0.40 25.56
CA ARG A 122 -9.56 -0.75 26.24
C ARG A 122 -8.49 -1.67 26.79
N ARG A 123 -8.88 -2.51 27.76
CA ARG A 123 -7.98 -3.53 28.30
C ARG A 123 -7.76 -4.57 27.22
N CYS A 124 -6.51 -4.96 26.98
CA CYS A 124 -6.18 -5.95 25.96
C CYS A 124 -6.82 -7.33 26.19
N LEU A 125 -7.28 -7.60 27.43
CA LEU A 125 -7.98 -8.83 27.82
C LEU A 125 -9.49 -8.82 27.50
N ASP A 126 -10.06 -7.68 27.14
CA ASP A 126 -11.45 -7.59 26.68
C ASP A 126 -11.64 -8.37 25.38
N ASN A 127 -12.86 -8.76 25.05
CA ASN A 127 -13.14 -9.52 23.83
C ASN A 127 -13.97 -8.71 22.83
N TYR A 128 -13.37 -8.40 21.67
CA TYR A 128 -14.01 -7.66 20.57
C TYR A 128 -13.68 -8.33 19.23
N ILE A 129 -14.37 -7.92 18.17
CA ILE A 129 -14.05 -8.35 16.80
C ILE A 129 -12.82 -7.61 16.29
N SER A 130 -12.15 -8.14 15.26
CA SER A 130 -10.90 -7.59 14.75
C SER A 130 -11.00 -7.15 13.30
N LEU A 131 -10.55 -5.93 13.00
CA LEU A 131 -10.33 -5.49 11.61
C LEU A 131 -8.92 -5.90 11.19
N CYS A 132 -8.84 -6.79 10.20
CA CYS A 132 -7.59 -7.11 9.53
C CYS A 132 -7.42 -6.23 8.29
N ILE A 133 -6.19 -5.82 8.01
CA ILE A 133 -5.78 -5.17 6.76
C ILE A 133 -4.79 -6.07 6.03
N ALA A 134 -4.88 -6.13 4.70
CA ALA A 134 -3.87 -6.83 3.93
C ALA A 134 -2.57 -6.01 3.95
N PRO A 135 -1.41 -6.62 4.27
CA PRO A 135 -0.15 -5.90 4.29
C PRO A 135 0.12 -5.34 2.90
N ALA A 136 0.39 -4.04 2.81
CA ALA A 136 0.71 -3.42 1.55
C ALA A 136 1.99 -4.06 0.99
N LYS A 137 1.93 -4.54 -0.26
CA LYS A 137 3.11 -5.10 -0.91
C LYS A 137 3.83 -3.98 -1.65
N PRO A 138 5.11 -3.72 -1.32
CA PRO A 138 5.89 -2.80 -2.12
C PRO A 138 6.02 -3.38 -3.52
N SER A 139 5.51 -2.62 -4.49
CA SER A 139 5.69 -2.82 -5.91
C SER A 139 6.65 -1.77 -6.42
N PHE A 140 7.43 -2.15 -7.43
CA PHE A 140 8.36 -1.21 -8.05
C PHE A 140 7.83 -0.80 -9.41
N SER A 141 7.86 0.50 -9.67
CA SER A 141 7.42 1.10 -10.92
C SER A 141 8.60 1.89 -11.49
N LEU A 142 9.02 1.52 -12.70
CA LEU A 142 10.03 2.27 -13.44
C LEU A 142 9.37 3.45 -14.17
N LEU A 143 9.76 4.68 -13.81
CA LEU A 143 9.35 5.87 -14.54
C LEU A 143 10.44 6.28 -15.52
N SER A 144 10.05 6.52 -16.76
CA SER A 144 10.94 7.06 -17.80
C SER A 144 10.80 8.58 -17.86
N GLY A 145 11.94 9.26 -17.86
CA GLY A 145 12.05 10.70 -17.98
C GLY A 145 13.43 11.17 -17.51
N LEU A 146 13.92 12.25 -18.10
CA LEU A 146 15.24 12.77 -17.77
C LEU A 146 15.15 13.58 -16.48
N TYR A 147 15.55 13.02 -15.34
CA TYR A 147 15.39 13.61 -14.02
C TYR A 147 16.72 13.66 -13.25
N ASN A 148 16.92 14.74 -12.49
CA ASN A 148 17.87 14.73 -11.38
C ASN A 148 17.25 14.04 -10.14
N PHE A 149 18.04 13.81 -9.09
CA PHE A 149 17.58 13.07 -7.90
C PHE A 149 16.33 13.71 -7.25
N TYR A 150 16.31 15.04 -7.15
CA TYR A 150 15.20 15.76 -6.54
C TYR A 150 13.92 15.70 -7.38
N GLU A 151 14.05 15.81 -8.69
CA GLU A 151 12.93 15.64 -9.63
C GLU A 151 12.41 14.21 -9.58
N ALA A 152 13.29 13.21 -9.65
CA ALA A 152 12.94 11.80 -9.60
C ALA A 152 12.14 11.46 -8.32
N SER A 153 12.54 12.03 -7.18
CA SER A 153 11.78 11.92 -5.93
C SER A 153 10.38 12.52 -6.03
N ARG A 154 10.23 13.72 -6.60
CA ARG A 154 8.91 14.35 -6.79
C ARG A 154 8.01 13.54 -7.73
N GLU A 155 8.56 12.95 -8.78
CA GLU A 155 7.79 12.10 -9.70
C GLU A 155 7.29 10.82 -9.00
N CYS A 156 8.12 10.19 -8.16
CA CYS A 156 7.67 9.06 -7.36
C CYS A 156 6.58 9.46 -6.35
N GLN A 157 6.69 10.64 -5.74
CA GLN A 157 5.65 11.19 -4.86
C GLN A 157 4.35 11.48 -5.62
N ALA A 158 4.44 11.95 -6.87
CA ALA A 158 3.28 12.26 -7.71
C ALA A 158 2.43 11.02 -8.04
N ILE A 159 3.03 9.82 -8.08
CA ILE A 159 2.32 8.55 -8.24
C ILE A 159 1.94 7.88 -6.91
N GLY A 160 2.02 8.61 -5.79
CA GLY A 160 1.67 8.11 -4.46
C GLY A 160 2.71 7.17 -3.84
N GLY A 161 3.95 7.22 -4.30
CA GLY A 161 5.07 6.42 -3.78
C GLY A 161 6.27 7.26 -3.39
N GLN A 162 7.43 6.61 -3.40
CA GLN A 162 8.73 7.22 -3.10
C GLN A 162 9.82 6.59 -3.97
N LEU A 163 11.03 7.14 -3.96
CA LEU A 163 12.16 6.45 -4.58
C LEU A 163 12.39 5.09 -3.90
N ALA A 164 12.75 4.08 -4.69
CA ALA A 164 12.80 2.71 -4.23
C ALA A 164 13.78 2.47 -3.07
N VAL A 165 13.30 1.75 -2.05
CA VAL A 165 14.09 1.30 -0.90
C VAL A 165 14.43 -0.18 -1.09
N LEU A 166 15.71 -0.45 -1.31
CA LEU A 166 16.22 -1.79 -1.63
C LEU A 166 17.04 -2.34 -0.46
N ASN A 167 16.41 -2.40 0.72
CA ASN A 167 17.10 -2.66 1.97
C ASN A 167 17.22 -4.15 2.34
N ASN A 168 16.96 -5.07 1.40
CA ASN A 168 17.17 -6.51 1.58
C ASN A 168 17.22 -7.24 0.22
N PRO A 169 17.73 -8.49 0.16
CA PRO A 169 17.79 -9.28 -1.07
C PRO A 169 16.42 -9.57 -1.70
N VAL A 170 15.34 -9.61 -0.90
CA VAL A 170 13.98 -9.88 -1.41
C VAL A 170 13.47 -8.69 -2.22
N ALA A 171 13.66 -7.47 -1.74
CA ALA A 171 13.37 -6.24 -2.48
C ALA A 171 14.17 -6.19 -3.79
N MET A 172 15.47 -6.52 -3.72
CA MET A 172 16.32 -6.61 -4.91
C MET A 172 15.78 -7.60 -5.94
N ASN A 173 15.42 -8.83 -5.53
CA ASN A 173 14.85 -9.84 -6.43
C ASN A 173 13.54 -9.39 -7.07
N ARG A 174 12.68 -8.64 -6.37
CA ARG A 174 11.46 -8.08 -6.95
C ARG A 174 11.77 -7.09 -8.06
N VAL A 175 12.72 -6.19 -7.84
CA VAL A 175 13.18 -5.25 -8.87
C VAL A 175 13.74 -5.99 -10.08
N MET A 176 14.52 -7.07 -9.87
CA MET A 176 15.03 -7.86 -10.99
C MET A 176 13.91 -8.44 -11.87
N ASN A 177 12.82 -8.90 -11.25
CA ASN A 177 11.65 -9.37 -11.98
C ASN A 177 10.93 -8.23 -12.72
N GLU A 178 10.77 -7.06 -12.09
CA GLU A 178 10.11 -5.91 -12.73
C GLU A 178 10.91 -5.35 -13.92
N LEU A 179 12.25 -5.37 -13.85
CA LEU A 179 13.11 -4.88 -14.92
C LEU A 179 13.38 -5.95 -16.00
N TYR A 180 12.92 -7.18 -15.81
CA TYR A 180 13.19 -8.29 -16.72
C TYR A 180 12.64 -8.00 -18.11
N GLY A 181 13.47 -8.17 -19.14
CA GLY A 181 13.09 -7.94 -20.54
C GLY A 181 12.97 -6.48 -20.98
N MET A 182 13.16 -5.50 -20.09
CA MET A 182 13.16 -4.09 -20.47
C MET A 182 14.47 -3.68 -21.17
N THR A 183 14.42 -2.76 -22.13
CA THR A 183 15.60 -2.10 -22.71
C THR A 183 15.81 -0.77 -22.01
N ILE A 184 16.92 -0.66 -21.29
CA ILE A 184 17.29 0.45 -20.42
C ILE A 184 18.79 0.58 -20.66
N THR A 185 19.25 1.77 -21.00
CA THR A 185 20.62 2.01 -21.43
C THR A 185 21.43 2.80 -20.41
N ASN A 186 20.75 3.44 -19.46
CA ASN A 186 21.37 4.31 -18.47
C ASN A 186 21.04 3.85 -17.05
N ASP A 187 21.72 4.47 -16.08
CA ASP A 187 21.54 4.21 -14.67
C ASP A 187 20.15 4.66 -14.18
N ILE A 188 19.64 4.00 -13.13
CA ILE A 188 18.30 4.22 -12.60
C ILE A 188 18.40 4.83 -11.20
N TRP A 189 17.75 5.96 -10.94
CA TRP A 189 17.71 6.52 -9.57
C TRP A 189 17.00 5.57 -8.59
N ILE A 190 17.56 5.44 -7.38
CA ILE A 190 16.95 4.77 -6.22
C ILE A 190 16.97 5.69 -5.00
N GLY A 191 16.30 5.31 -3.91
CA GLY A 191 16.07 6.19 -2.76
C GLY A 191 17.24 6.37 -1.80
N LEU A 192 18.44 5.89 -2.13
CA LEU A 192 19.61 5.97 -1.26
C LEU A 192 20.43 7.23 -1.58
N TYR A 193 20.79 8.02 -0.57
CA TYR A 193 21.57 9.23 -0.76
C TYR A 193 22.55 9.50 0.37
N GLY A 194 23.61 10.26 0.09
CA GLY A 194 24.59 10.68 1.08
C GLY A 194 24.12 11.92 1.85
N ASN A 195 24.06 11.84 3.18
CA ASN A 195 23.71 12.98 4.05
C ASN A 195 24.93 13.80 4.51
N GLY A 196 26.08 13.62 3.86
CA GLY A 196 27.38 14.19 4.24
C GLY A 196 28.22 13.30 5.15
N THR A 197 27.61 12.36 5.90
CA THR A 197 28.34 11.43 6.78
C THR A 197 28.17 9.98 6.35
N ASN A 198 26.93 9.56 6.11
CA ASN A 198 26.56 8.19 5.76
C ASN A 198 25.58 8.19 4.58
N PHE A 199 25.34 7.00 4.02
CA PHE A 199 24.19 6.76 3.16
C PHE A 199 22.94 6.49 4.01
N VAL A 200 21.83 7.11 3.62
CA VAL A 200 20.53 6.95 4.26
C VAL A 200 19.43 6.83 3.21
N TRP A 201 18.40 6.04 3.49
CA TRP A 201 17.22 5.97 2.64
C TRP A 201 16.38 7.25 2.79
N GLN A 202 15.81 7.71 1.68
CA GLN A 202 15.01 8.94 1.66
C GLN A 202 13.80 8.90 2.59
N ASN A 203 13.24 7.70 2.85
CA ASN A 203 12.13 7.54 3.80
C ASN A 203 12.54 7.76 5.25
N MET A 204 13.84 7.74 5.57
CA MET A 204 14.42 7.85 6.92
C MET A 204 13.90 6.84 7.96
N ALA A 205 12.96 5.99 7.59
CA ALA A 205 12.36 4.96 8.44
C ALA A 205 13.26 3.73 8.57
N GLU A 206 14.09 3.46 7.57
CA GLU A 206 14.90 2.26 7.49
C GLU A 206 16.40 2.56 7.61
N GLU A 207 17.08 1.90 8.53
CA GLU A 207 18.54 1.87 8.57
C GLU A 207 19.08 1.05 7.39
N VAL A 208 20.22 1.45 6.82
CA VAL A 208 20.85 0.73 5.71
C VAL A 208 21.42 -0.61 6.22
N SER A 209 20.73 -1.70 5.91
CA SER A 209 21.09 -3.07 6.31
C SER A 209 21.54 -3.95 5.15
N TYR A 210 21.27 -3.53 3.91
CA TYR A 210 21.71 -4.18 2.69
C TYR A 210 22.25 -3.15 1.70
N THR A 211 23.34 -3.52 1.02
CA THR A 211 23.90 -2.73 -0.07
C THR A 211 24.36 -3.63 -1.21
N ASN A 212 24.31 -3.12 -2.45
CA ASN A 212 24.80 -3.85 -3.63
C ASN A 212 25.78 -2.99 -4.43
N TRP A 213 26.77 -2.38 -3.76
CA TRP A 213 27.74 -1.50 -4.40
C TRP A 213 28.54 -2.20 -5.50
N ASN A 214 28.84 -1.47 -6.58
CA ASN A 214 29.85 -1.88 -7.56
C ASN A 214 31.24 -1.87 -6.90
N THR A 215 32.19 -2.62 -7.47
CA THR A 215 33.59 -2.79 -7.02
C THR A 215 34.37 -1.49 -6.76
N THR A 216 33.88 -0.34 -7.24
CA THR A 216 34.27 0.98 -6.75
C THR A 216 33.27 1.46 -5.70
N ALA A 217 33.57 1.18 -4.43
CA ALA A 217 32.82 1.68 -3.27
C ALA A 217 32.68 3.22 -3.31
N PRO A 218 31.64 3.79 -2.68
CA PRO A 218 31.37 5.22 -2.73
C PRO A 218 32.54 6.05 -2.18
N GLN A 219 32.94 7.09 -2.92
CA GLN A 219 34.10 7.94 -2.62
C GLN A 219 33.72 9.15 -1.76
N THR A 220 32.43 9.50 -1.71
CA THR A 220 31.93 10.65 -0.97
C THR A 220 30.48 10.45 -0.50
N HIS A 221 30.11 11.15 0.56
CA HIS A 221 28.72 11.20 1.05
C HIS A 221 28.08 12.58 0.84
N THR A 222 28.78 13.52 0.21
CA THR A 222 28.34 14.91 0.08
C THR A 222 27.89 15.20 -1.35
N GLY A 223 26.64 15.64 -1.51
CA GLY A 223 26.09 16.05 -2.80
C GLY A 223 25.81 14.90 -3.76
N VAL A 224 25.85 13.65 -3.28
CA VAL A 224 25.65 12.45 -4.10
C VAL A 224 24.43 11.65 -3.69
N ALA A 225 23.80 11.05 -4.70
CA ALA A 225 22.77 10.05 -4.55
C ALA A 225 23.16 8.78 -5.33
N VAL A 226 22.44 7.70 -5.09
CA VAL A 226 22.78 6.39 -5.63
C VAL A 226 21.90 6.06 -6.81
N VAL A 227 22.55 5.53 -7.84
CA VAL A 227 21.88 4.93 -9.00
C VAL A 227 22.21 3.45 -9.07
N MET A 228 21.26 2.68 -9.59
CA MET A 228 21.43 1.28 -9.92
C MET A 228 21.81 1.17 -11.41
N THR A 229 22.92 0.49 -11.69
CA THR A 229 23.37 0.18 -13.05
C THR A 229 22.54 -0.94 -13.62
N LYS A 230 22.05 -0.80 -14.83
CA LYS A 230 21.14 -1.82 -15.38
C LYS A 230 21.85 -3.10 -15.87
N SER A 231 23.15 -3.02 -16.19
CA SER A 231 23.93 -4.15 -16.73
C SER A 231 24.14 -5.29 -15.73
N ASP A 232 24.39 -4.94 -14.46
CA ASP A 232 24.72 -5.88 -13.38
C ASP A 232 23.91 -5.63 -12.10
N LEU A 233 23.01 -4.64 -12.14
CA LEU A 233 22.12 -4.27 -11.03
C LEU A 233 22.89 -3.85 -9.77
N THR A 234 24.15 -3.47 -9.93
CA THR A 234 24.98 -2.93 -8.85
C THR A 234 24.72 -1.44 -8.65
N TRP A 235 25.21 -0.90 -7.55
CA TRP A 235 24.95 0.48 -7.15
C TRP A 235 26.21 1.31 -7.28
N ARG A 236 26.05 2.55 -7.74
CA ARG A 236 27.13 3.53 -7.76
C ARG A 236 26.61 4.92 -7.42
N GLU A 237 27.51 5.77 -6.95
CA GLU A 237 27.19 7.17 -6.66
C GLU A 237 27.15 8.03 -7.92
N ARG A 238 26.28 9.03 -7.92
CA ARG A 238 26.23 10.13 -8.89
C ARG A 238 25.93 11.43 -8.19
N GLN A 239 26.35 12.54 -8.79
CA GLN A 239 25.99 13.87 -8.28
C GLN A 239 24.46 14.02 -8.31
N MET A 240 23.86 14.55 -7.25
CA MET A 240 22.41 14.71 -7.17
C MET A 240 21.83 15.61 -8.27
N THR A 241 22.65 16.47 -8.86
CA THR A 241 22.31 17.35 -9.98
C THR A 241 22.41 16.67 -11.35
N ASP A 242 23.08 15.52 -11.43
CA ASP A 242 23.16 14.74 -12.66
C ASP A 242 21.76 14.27 -13.04
N ARG A 243 21.56 14.03 -14.34
CA ARG A 243 20.29 13.50 -14.84
C ARG A 243 20.44 12.06 -15.31
N THR A 244 19.43 11.25 -15.03
CA THR A 244 19.21 9.92 -15.62
C THR A 244 17.85 9.90 -16.30
N ASP A 245 17.66 9.05 -17.28
CA ASP A 245 16.40 8.91 -18.03
C ASP A 245 15.40 7.94 -17.38
N HIS A 246 15.77 7.33 -16.23
CA HIS A 246 14.92 6.41 -15.49
C HIS A 246 15.07 6.62 -13.98
N THR A 247 13.95 6.45 -13.28
CA THR A 247 13.88 6.38 -11.83
C THR A 247 13.03 5.19 -11.39
N LEU A 248 13.45 4.51 -10.33
CA LEU A 248 12.70 3.42 -9.75
C LEU A 248 11.90 3.94 -8.56
N CYS A 249 10.59 3.90 -8.67
CA CYS A 249 9.69 4.23 -7.60
C CYS A 249 9.23 2.97 -6.89
N GLN A 250 9.09 3.04 -5.57
CA GLN A 250 8.37 2.07 -4.77
C GLN A 250 7.01 2.66 -4.42
N VAL A 251 5.97 1.94 -4.83
CA VAL A 251 4.59 2.23 -4.48
C VAL A 251 4.06 1.05 -3.70
N ASN A 252 3.48 1.30 -2.54
CA ASN A 252 2.88 0.26 -1.73
C ASN A 252 1.45 0.06 -2.26
N TYR A 253 1.25 -0.96 -3.10
CA TYR A 253 -0.09 -1.37 -3.49
C TYR A 253 -0.57 -2.44 -2.54
N LEU A 254 -1.88 -2.51 -2.35
CA LEU A 254 -2.43 -3.70 -1.73
C LEU A 254 -2.19 -4.91 -2.61
N PRO A 255 -1.94 -6.07 -2.00
CA PRO A 255 -1.98 -7.31 -2.75
C PRO A 255 -3.39 -7.51 -3.31
N VAL A 256 -3.50 -7.55 -4.64
CA VAL A 256 -4.64 -8.21 -5.29
C VAL A 256 -4.51 -9.69 -4.95
N VAL A 257 -5.37 -10.22 -4.08
CA VAL A 257 -5.34 -11.64 -3.74
C VAL A 257 -6.49 -12.38 -4.43
N PHE A 258 -6.05 -13.44 -5.13
CA PHE A 258 -6.80 -14.60 -5.59
C PHE A 258 -8.10 -14.85 -4.81
N GLY A 259 -9.21 -14.77 -5.54
CA GLY A 259 -10.57 -14.97 -5.01
C GLY A 259 -11.60 -14.05 -5.67
N MET A 260 -11.15 -12.97 -6.28
CA MET A 260 -11.99 -12.11 -7.12
C MET A 260 -12.16 -12.75 -8.50
N THR A 261 -13.40 -12.95 -8.96
CA THR A 261 -13.63 -13.40 -10.33
C THR A 261 -13.33 -12.25 -11.30
N TYR A 262 -13.01 -12.58 -12.56
CA TYR A 262 -12.80 -11.55 -13.60
C TYR A 262 -14.00 -10.59 -13.71
N ALA A 263 -15.22 -11.09 -13.49
CA ALA A 263 -16.45 -10.31 -13.53
C ALA A 263 -16.54 -9.27 -12.40
N ASP A 264 -16.06 -9.60 -11.20
CA ASP A 264 -16.07 -8.68 -10.05
C ASP A 264 -15.02 -7.58 -10.24
N ALA A 265 -13.85 -7.93 -10.80
CA ALA A 265 -12.82 -6.95 -11.14
C ALA A 265 -13.24 -6.02 -12.30
N GLU A 266 -13.91 -6.56 -13.32
CA GLU A 266 -14.42 -5.80 -14.47
C GLU A 266 -15.55 -4.84 -14.06
N ALA A 267 -16.47 -5.28 -13.20
CA ALA A 267 -17.56 -4.45 -12.67
C ALA A 267 -17.04 -3.27 -11.84
N GLU A 268 -15.92 -3.44 -11.15
CA GLU A 268 -15.32 -2.38 -10.34
C GLU A 268 -14.52 -1.39 -11.19
N CYS A 269 -13.81 -1.87 -12.22
CA CYS A 269 -13.14 -1.03 -13.22
C CYS A 269 -14.13 -0.20 -14.06
N LEU A 270 -15.28 -0.76 -14.46
CA LEU A 270 -16.29 -0.06 -15.25
C LEU A 270 -17.01 1.05 -14.47
N LYS A 271 -17.11 0.91 -13.15
CA LYS A 271 -17.69 1.93 -12.25
C LYS A 271 -16.77 3.11 -12.01
N SER A 272 -15.46 2.88 -11.96
CA SER A 272 -14.48 3.90 -11.54
C SER A 272 -13.91 4.75 -12.68
N ALA A 273 -14.37 4.58 -13.93
CA ALA A 273 -13.84 5.25 -15.12
C ALA A 273 -12.31 5.12 -15.32
N LEU A 274 -11.66 4.21 -14.61
CA LEU A 274 -10.28 3.77 -14.83
C LEU A 274 -10.31 2.46 -15.61
N HIS A 275 -9.87 2.52 -16.86
CA HIS A 275 -9.77 1.37 -17.75
C HIS A 275 -8.97 0.21 -17.13
N PRO A 276 -9.43 -1.07 -17.27
CA PRO A 276 -8.60 -2.22 -16.98
C PRO A 276 -7.54 -2.36 -18.09
N ALA A 277 -6.29 -2.54 -17.66
CA ALA A 277 -5.07 -2.61 -18.45
C ALA A 277 -4.68 -1.32 -19.19
N LEU A 278 -3.54 -0.74 -18.79
CA LEU A 278 -2.65 -0.07 -19.72
C LEU A 278 -2.19 -1.13 -20.74
N MET A 279 -3.00 -1.36 -21.78
CA MET A 279 -2.55 -2.00 -23.01
C MET A 279 -1.54 -1.03 -23.63
N ARG A 280 -0.25 -1.36 -23.48
CA ARG A 280 0.82 -0.46 -23.95
C ARG A 280 0.99 -0.60 -25.46
N THR A 281 0.43 -1.65 -26.07
CA THR A 281 0.53 -1.91 -27.52
C THR A 281 -0.77 -2.43 -28.15
N GLN A 282 -0.88 -2.28 -29.47
CA GLN A 282 -2.05 -2.72 -30.26
C GLN A 282 -2.16 -4.26 -30.37
N GLU A 283 -1.07 -5.00 -30.15
CA GLU A 283 -1.04 -6.46 -30.16
C GLU A 283 -1.72 -7.06 -28.91
N GLU A 284 -1.52 -6.45 -27.74
CA GLU A 284 -2.15 -6.87 -26.48
C GLU A 284 -3.69 -6.79 -26.58
N ALA A 285 -4.20 -5.77 -27.27
CA ALA A 285 -5.64 -5.60 -27.52
C ALA A 285 -6.23 -6.70 -28.42
N ILE A 286 -5.46 -7.18 -29.41
CA ILE A 286 -5.91 -8.23 -30.35
C ILE A 286 -5.91 -9.60 -29.67
N ILE A 287 -4.92 -9.89 -28.84
CA ILE A 287 -4.82 -11.14 -28.08
C ILE A 287 -5.98 -11.24 -27.07
N ALA A 288 -6.25 -10.16 -26.33
CA ALA A 288 -7.36 -10.10 -25.38
C ALA A 288 -8.74 -10.28 -26.07
N LYS A 289 -8.94 -9.65 -27.23
CA LYS A 289 -10.17 -9.77 -28.01
C LYS A 289 -10.42 -11.20 -28.52
N ASN A 290 -9.38 -11.95 -28.84
CA ASN A 290 -9.51 -13.32 -29.33
C ASN A 290 -9.76 -14.33 -28.20
N ALA A 291 -9.24 -14.08 -26.99
CA ALA A 291 -9.50 -14.90 -25.81
C ALA A 291 -10.96 -14.80 -25.31
N LEU A 292 -11.64 -13.68 -25.57
CA LEU A 292 -13.04 -13.44 -25.20
C LEU A 292 -14.05 -14.18 -26.09
N ASN A 293 -13.65 -14.62 -27.29
CA ASN A 293 -14.54 -15.25 -28.27
C ASN A 293 -14.43 -16.77 -28.34
N THR A 294 -13.60 -17.38 -27.49
CA THR A 294 -13.55 -18.84 -27.35
C THR A 294 -14.67 -19.31 -26.39
N PRO A 295 -15.70 -20.04 -26.87
CA PRO A 295 -16.72 -20.59 -25.99
C PRO A 295 -16.12 -21.65 -25.07
N LYS A 296 -16.57 -21.67 -23.80
CA LYS A 296 -16.57 -22.87 -22.96
C LYS A 296 -17.88 -23.62 -23.15
#